data_AF-A0A525CZ17-F1
#
_entry.id   AF-A0A525CZ17-F1
#
_cell.length_a   1.000
_cell.length_b   1.000
_cell.length_c   1.000
_cell.angle_alpha   90.00
_cell.angle_beta   90.00
_cell.angle_gamma   90.00
#
_symmetry.space_group_name_H-M   'P 1'
#
loop_
_entity.id
_entity.type
_entity.pdbx_description
1 polymer ?
#
loop_
_entity_poly.entity_id
_entity_poly.type
_entity_poly.pdbx_seq_one_letter_code
_entity_poly.pdbx_strand_id
1 'polypeptide(L)'
;MRFPFTLSVIKNLQSPLMRSAHNEEPYTNQFYQKGHPLQGLEITTMIFEQFIEESSRRGSIPLILLLPAQHDIHFYRNRGSLPYQNIIKALQERKIEYLDFGVYLNSLIKNDEKVGSFFMPGGHYTEETNRILADFIQNHFDILKK
;
A
#
# COMPACT_ATOMS: atom_id res chain seq x y z
N MET A 1 -19.99 42.07 15.86
CA MET A 1 -20.31 40.65 15.61
C MET A 1 -19.15 40.03 14.82
N ARG A 2 -18.40 39.09 15.42
CA ARG A 2 -17.35 38.32 14.70
C ARG A 2 -18.00 37.06 14.15
N PHE A 3 -18.03 36.94 12.83
CA PHE A 3 -18.73 35.87 12.12
C PHE A 3 -17.93 34.55 12.23
N PRO A 4 -18.52 33.44 12.69
CA PRO A 4 -17.80 32.21 13.08
C PRO A 4 -17.45 31.28 11.90
N PHE A 5 -17.68 31.71 10.65
CA PHE A 5 -17.55 30.85 9.47
C PHE A 5 -16.23 31.01 8.71
N THR A 6 -15.48 32.09 8.92
CA THR A 6 -14.17 32.29 8.25
C THR A 6 -13.11 31.29 8.73
N LEU A 7 -13.16 30.87 10.00
CA LEU A 7 -12.26 29.86 10.55
C LEU A 7 -12.52 28.46 9.96
N SER A 8 -13.78 28.12 9.69
CA SER A 8 -14.16 26.82 9.12
C SER A 8 -13.71 26.64 7.67
N VAL A 9 -13.63 27.72 6.89
CA VAL A 9 -13.09 27.70 5.52
C VAL A 9 -11.56 27.52 5.54
N ILE A 10 -10.85 28.23 6.42
CA ILE A 10 -9.39 28.08 6.57
C ILE A 10 -9.03 26.66 7.06
N LYS A 11 -9.83 26.06 7.94
CA LYS A 11 -9.62 24.69 8.43
C LYS A 11 -9.86 23.63 7.34
N ASN A 12 -10.70 23.92 6.34
CA ASN A 12 -10.96 23.04 5.20
C ASN A 12 -9.89 23.12 4.10
N LEU A 13 -9.23 24.28 3.95
CA LEU A 13 -8.10 24.46 3.02
C LEU A 13 -6.82 23.71 3.47
N GLN A 14 -6.77 23.27 4.73
CA GLN A 14 -5.69 22.44 5.28
C GLN A 14 -6.01 20.94 5.25
N SER A 15 -7.14 20.53 4.69
CA SER A 15 -7.48 19.11 4.59
C SER A 15 -6.46 18.38 3.67
N PRO A 16 -6.03 17.15 4.02
CA PRO A 16 -5.13 16.34 3.18
C PRO A 16 -5.63 16.20 1.73
N LEU A 17 -6.95 16.20 1.55
CA LEU A 17 -7.64 16.21 0.25
C LEU A 17 -7.27 17.39 -0.66
N MET A 18 -7.01 18.58 -0.12
CA MET A 18 -6.57 19.75 -0.91
C MET A 18 -5.06 19.74 -1.16
N ARG A 19 -4.25 19.13 -0.29
CA ARG A 19 -2.80 18.95 -0.51
C ARG A 19 -2.50 17.89 -1.57
N SER A 20 -3.33 16.86 -1.72
CA SER A 20 -3.15 15.85 -2.79
C SER A 20 -3.33 16.43 -4.19
N ALA A 21 -4.15 17.48 -4.35
CA ALA A 21 -4.36 18.15 -5.62
C ALA A 21 -3.14 18.96 -6.11
N HIS A 22 -2.20 19.31 -5.22
CA HIS A 22 -1.06 20.18 -5.56
C HIS A 22 0.28 19.45 -5.69
N ASN A 23 0.41 18.22 -5.19
CA ASN A 23 1.68 17.48 -5.15
C ASN A 23 1.73 16.22 -6.04
N GLU A 24 0.67 15.86 -6.75
CA GLU A 24 0.58 14.62 -7.56
C GLU A 24 0.92 13.34 -6.77
N GLU A 25 0.86 13.38 -5.44
CA GLU A 25 1.15 12.23 -4.58
C GLU A 25 -0.13 11.45 -4.29
N PRO A 26 -0.13 10.11 -4.45
CA PRO A 26 -1.26 9.27 -4.08
C PRO A 26 -1.63 9.46 -2.62
N TYR A 27 -2.93 9.50 -2.33
CA TYR A 27 -3.45 9.66 -0.96
C TYR A 27 -2.86 8.62 0.00
N THR A 28 -2.62 7.40 -0.48
CA THR A 28 -1.97 6.31 0.26
C THR A 28 -0.63 6.72 0.85
N ASN A 29 0.19 7.47 0.10
CA ASN A 29 1.47 7.97 0.61
C ASN A 29 1.26 8.92 1.79
N GLN A 30 0.32 9.85 1.67
CA GLN A 30 0.00 10.83 2.72
C GLN A 30 -0.59 10.18 3.97
N PHE A 31 -1.50 9.23 3.78
CA PHE A 31 -2.17 8.54 4.88
C PHE A 31 -1.18 7.78 5.77
N TYR A 32 -0.13 7.22 5.17
CA TYR A 32 0.93 6.50 5.87
C TYR A 32 2.15 7.36 6.22
N GLN A 33 2.05 8.69 6.16
CA GLN A 33 3.11 9.55 6.71
C GLN A 33 3.11 9.48 8.25
N LYS A 34 4.31 9.40 8.82
CA LYS A 34 4.49 9.45 10.27
C LYS A 34 3.93 10.76 10.83
N GLY A 35 3.12 10.67 11.88
CA GLY A 35 2.48 11.85 12.50
C GLY A 35 1.30 12.41 11.70
N HIS A 36 0.78 11.68 10.70
CA HIS A 36 -0.49 12.03 10.06
C HIS A 36 -1.61 12.08 11.12
N PRO A 37 -2.56 13.04 11.07
CA PRO A 37 -3.58 13.18 12.12
C PRO A 37 -4.44 11.94 12.36
N LEU A 38 -4.64 11.13 11.31
CA LEU A 38 -5.37 9.86 11.39
C LEU A 38 -4.52 8.68 11.89
N GLN A 39 -3.22 8.88 12.10
CA GLN A 39 -2.28 7.86 12.57
C GLN A 39 -2.35 6.56 11.75
N GLY A 40 -2.52 6.70 10.43
CA GLY A 40 -2.78 5.57 9.53
C GLY A 40 -1.66 4.54 9.56
N LEU A 41 -0.41 5.00 9.57
CA LEU A 41 0.76 4.12 9.65
C LEU A 41 0.80 3.36 10.97
N GLU A 42 0.68 4.08 12.08
CA GLU A 42 0.78 3.52 13.42
C GLU A 42 -0.33 2.48 13.66
N ILE A 43 -1.58 2.85 13.37
CA ILE A 43 -2.75 1.97 13.53
C ILE A 43 -2.61 0.73 12.65
N THR A 44 -2.28 0.87 11.37
CA THR A 44 -2.11 -0.27 10.47
C THR A 44 -1.00 -1.21 10.95
N THR A 45 0.12 -0.69 11.43
CA THR A 45 1.20 -1.55 11.97
C THR A 45 0.80 -2.29 13.23
N MET A 46 0.05 -1.65 14.15
CA MET A 46 -0.48 -2.32 15.35
C MET A 46 -1.48 -3.43 14.99
N ILE A 47 -2.30 -3.22 13.96
CA ILE A 47 -3.22 -4.25 13.45
C ILE A 47 -2.42 -5.46 12.93
N PHE A 48 -1.33 -5.23 12.19
CA PHE A 48 -0.50 -6.33 11.70
C PHE A 48 0.16 -7.11 12.84
N GLU A 49 0.72 -6.42 13.84
CA GLU A 49 1.29 -7.05 15.04
C GLU A 49 0.27 -7.93 15.75
N GLN A 50 -0.94 -7.39 16.02
CA GLN A 50 -2.01 -8.14 16.68
C GLN A 50 -2.49 -9.32 15.84
N PHE A 51 -2.61 -9.15 14.52
CA PHE A 51 -2.98 -10.22 13.61
C PHE A 51 -1.96 -11.37 13.61
N ILE A 52 -0.67 -11.04 13.58
CA ILE A 52 0.42 -12.02 13.63
C ILE A 52 0.39 -12.80 14.94
N GLU A 53 0.25 -12.10 16.07
CA GLU A 53 0.16 -12.70 17.40
C GLU A 53 -1.02 -13.67 17.49
N GLU A 54 -2.23 -13.20 17.14
CA GLU A 54 -3.45 -14.00 17.23
C GLU A 54 -3.46 -15.19 16.28
N SER A 55 -2.92 -15.03 15.07
CA SER A 55 -2.84 -16.11 14.09
C SER A 55 -1.86 -17.19 14.54
N SER A 56 -0.70 -16.79 15.04
CA SER A 56 0.33 -17.70 15.57
C SER A 56 -0.18 -18.44 16.80
N ARG A 57 -0.88 -17.75 17.71
CA ARG A 57 -1.52 -18.36 18.89
C ARG A 57 -2.56 -19.43 18.52
N ARG A 58 -3.19 -19.30 17.35
CA ARG A 58 -4.15 -20.27 16.79
C ARG A 58 -3.48 -21.37 15.96
N GLY A 59 -2.16 -21.39 15.86
CA GLY A 59 -1.40 -22.38 15.07
C GLY A 59 -1.46 -22.13 13.56
N SER A 60 -1.86 -20.93 13.13
CA SER A 60 -1.83 -20.52 11.72
C SER A 60 -0.52 -19.79 11.39
N ILE A 61 -0.12 -19.82 10.12
CA ILE A 61 1.02 -19.05 9.62
C ILE A 61 0.49 -17.71 9.10
N PRO A 62 0.77 -16.57 9.77
CA PRO A 62 0.34 -15.27 9.30
C PRO A 62 1.16 -14.83 8.07
N LEU A 63 0.50 -14.15 7.13
CA LEU A 63 1.14 -13.56 5.97
C LEU A 63 0.62 -12.14 5.76
N ILE A 64 1.53 -11.16 5.72
CA ILE A 64 1.21 -9.79 5.32
C ILE A 64 1.54 -9.63 3.83
N LEU A 65 0.53 -9.33 3.02
CA LEU A 65 0.66 -9.17 1.58
C LEU A 65 0.32 -7.73 1.17
N LEU A 66 1.26 -7.06 0.50
CA LEU A 66 1.06 -5.72 -0.04
C LEU A 66 0.70 -5.82 -1.52
N LEU A 67 -0.46 -5.28 -1.87
CA LEU A 67 -1.02 -5.34 -3.22
C LEU A 67 -1.07 -3.93 -3.82
N PRO A 68 -0.35 -3.65 -4.93
CA PRO A 68 -0.45 -2.37 -5.63
C PRO A 68 -1.77 -2.22 -6.38
N ALA A 69 -2.28 -1.01 -6.45
CA ALA A 69 -3.21 -0.62 -7.51
C ALA A 69 -2.43 -0.22 -8.78
N GLN A 70 -3.14 -0.12 -9.92
CA GLN A 70 -2.53 0.31 -11.19
C GLN A 70 -1.77 1.66 -11.05
N HIS A 71 -2.35 2.61 -10.32
CA HIS A 71 -1.73 3.91 -10.12
C HIS A 71 -0.47 3.86 -9.25
N ASP A 72 -0.36 2.88 -8.34
CA ASP A 72 0.85 2.67 -7.53
C ASP A 72 2.02 2.21 -8.40
N ILE A 73 1.76 1.35 -9.38
CA ILE A 73 2.77 0.91 -10.36
C ILE A 73 3.22 2.07 -11.24
N HIS A 74 2.28 2.90 -11.72
CA HIS A 74 2.63 4.11 -12.46
C HIS A 74 3.49 5.05 -11.62
N PHE A 75 3.11 5.28 -10.36
CA PHE A 75 3.88 6.10 -9.44
C PHE A 75 5.28 5.53 -9.20
N TYR A 76 5.40 4.22 -8.96
CA TYR A 76 6.68 3.53 -8.78
C TYR A 76 7.61 3.71 -9.98
N ARG A 77 7.12 3.52 -11.20
CA ARG A 77 7.93 3.69 -12.42
C ARG A 77 8.42 5.12 -12.61
N ASN A 78 7.68 6.11 -12.12
CA ASN A 78 8.03 7.53 -12.23
C ASN A 78 8.95 8.00 -11.09
N ARG A 79 8.81 7.44 -9.88
CA ARG A 79 9.44 7.97 -8.65
C ARG A 79 10.44 7.01 -8.00
N GLY A 80 10.52 5.76 -8.45
CA GLY A 80 11.39 4.72 -7.90
C GLY A 80 10.99 4.21 -6.51
N SER A 81 9.81 4.58 -6.00
CA SER A 81 9.29 4.12 -4.71
C SER A 81 7.78 3.96 -4.75
N LEU A 82 7.26 2.98 -4.00
CA LEU A 82 5.83 2.70 -3.95
C LEU A 82 5.13 3.68 -3.02
N PRO A 83 3.86 4.05 -3.26
CA PRO A 83 3.15 4.98 -2.37
C PRO A 83 3.00 4.48 -0.93
N TYR A 84 3.07 3.17 -0.70
CA TYR A 84 3.05 2.56 0.63
C TYR A 84 4.46 2.28 1.19
N GLN A 85 5.51 2.96 0.71
CA GLN A 85 6.88 2.76 1.16
C GLN A 85 7.06 2.96 2.68
N ASN A 86 6.27 3.83 3.31
CA ASN A 86 6.31 4.02 4.76
C ASN A 86 5.81 2.79 5.52
N ILE A 87 4.83 2.03 4.98
CA ILE A 87 4.44 0.73 5.55
C ILE A 87 5.60 -0.24 5.45
N ILE A 88 6.24 -0.36 4.28
CA ILE A 88 7.38 -1.25 4.07
C ILE A 88 8.48 -0.98 5.11
N LYS A 89 8.86 0.28 5.30
CA LYS A 89 9.86 0.67 6.29
C LYS A 89 9.42 0.30 7.70
N ALA A 90 8.17 0.56 8.06
CA ALA A 90 7.65 0.25 9.39
C ALA A 90 7.61 -1.26 9.67
N LEU A 91 7.30 -2.10 8.67
CA LEU A 91 7.35 -3.55 8.75
C LEU A 91 8.79 -4.05 8.94
N GLN A 92 9.74 -3.51 8.16
CA GLN A 92 11.17 -3.84 8.26
C GLN A 92 11.75 -3.47 9.63
N GLU A 93 11.45 -2.28 10.15
CA GLU A 93 11.87 -1.83 11.48
C GLU A 93 11.38 -2.77 12.59
N ARG A 94 10.16 -3.31 12.43
CA ARG A 94 9.53 -4.26 13.36
C ARG A 94 9.93 -5.71 13.13
N LYS A 95 10.72 -5.99 12.10
CA LYS A 95 11.06 -7.35 11.66
C LYS A 95 9.82 -8.20 11.36
N ILE A 96 8.76 -7.57 10.86
CA ILE A 96 7.57 -8.26 10.39
C ILE A 96 7.84 -8.73 8.96
N GLU A 97 7.61 -10.01 8.71
CA GLU A 97 7.70 -10.60 7.38
C GLU A 97 6.50 -10.16 6.52
N TYR A 98 6.79 -9.82 5.26
CA TYR A 98 5.78 -9.41 4.29
C TYR A 98 6.19 -9.79 2.88
N LEU A 99 5.18 -9.92 2.01
CA LEU A 99 5.34 -10.04 0.58
C LEU A 99 4.88 -8.75 -0.10
N ASP A 100 5.73 -8.17 -0.93
CA ASP A 100 5.37 -7.00 -1.75
C ASP A 100 5.20 -7.42 -3.20
N PHE A 101 3.94 -7.54 -3.61
CA PHE A 101 3.61 -7.87 -4.99
C PHE A 101 3.90 -6.70 -5.95
N GLY A 102 4.03 -5.46 -5.47
CA GLY A 102 4.26 -4.28 -6.30
C GLY A 102 5.57 -4.30 -7.05
N VAL A 103 6.67 -4.57 -6.34
CA VAL A 103 7.99 -4.68 -6.96
C VAL A 103 8.04 -5.87 -7.92
N TYR A 104 7.48 -7.01 -7.51
CA TYR A 104 7.43 -8.21 -8.34
C TYR A 104 6.61 -8.00 -9.61
N LEU A 105 5.37 -7.50 -9.50
CA LEU A 105 4.51 -7.21 -10.64
C LEU A 105 5.17 -6.23 -11.60
N ASN A 106 5.77 -5.15 -11.09
CA ASN A 106 6.47 -4.20 -11.96
C ASN A 106 7.65 -4.84 -12.71
N SER A 107 8.35 -5.81 -12.11
CA SER A 107 9.45 -6.53 -12.77
C SER A 107 9.01 -7.36 -13.98
N LEU A 108 7.73 -7.73 -14.05
CA LEU A 108 7.15 -8.46 -15.18
C LEU A 108 6.74 -7.53 -16.34
N ILE A 109 6.53 -6.24 -16.05
CA ILE A 109 6.05 -5.26 -17.03
C ILE A 109 7.22 -4.77 -17.88
N LYS A 110 7.22 -5.15 -19.16
CA LYS A 110 8.22 -4.69 -20.13
C LYS A 110 8.14 -3.17 -20.35
N ASN A 111 9.22 -2.56 -20.84
CA ASN A 111 9.28 -1.09 -21.03
C ASN A 111 8.24 -0.55 -22.01
N ASP A 112 7.89 -1.34 -23.02
CA ASP A 112 6.91 -1.03 -24.05
C ASP A 112 5.48 -1.48 -23.71
N GLU A 113 5.32 -2.25 -22.63
CA GLU A 113 4.02 -2.77 -22.21
C GLU A 113 3.23 -1.75 -21.38
N LYS A 114 1.92 -1.68 -21.63
CA LYS A 114 1.03 -0.81 -20.87
C LYS A 114 0.69 -1.46 -19.54
N VAL A 115 1.00 -0.79 -18.42
CA VAL A 115 0.63 -1.24 -17.06
C VAL A 115 -0.85 -1.67 -16.96
N GLY A 116 -1.76 -1.00 -17.68
CA GLY A 116 -3.18 -1.34 -17.70
C GLY A 116 -3.52 -2.72 -18.25
N SER A 117 -2.61 -3.45 -18.92
CA SER A 117 -2.87 -4.84 -19.37
C SER A 117 -2.99 -5.83 -18.21
N PHE A 118 -2.50 -5.47 -17.02
CA PHE A 118 -2.54 -6.29 -15.81
C PHE A 118 -3.81 -6.05 -14.97
N PHE A 119 -4.63 -5.07 -15.36
CA PHE A 119 -5.80 -4.64 -14.60
C PHE A 119 -7.05 -4.62 -15.48
N MET A 120 -8.17 -5.05 -14.91
CA MET A 120 -9.50 -4.92 -15.50
C MET A 120 -10.05 -3.50 -15.27
N PRO A 121 -11.04 -3.06 -16.07
CA PRO A 121 -11.81 -1.86 -15.74
C PRO A 121 -12.30 -1.91 -14.29
N GLY A 122 -12.08 -0.83 -13.53
CA GLY A 122 -12.35 -0.78 -12.09
C GLY A 122 -11.13 -1.03 -11.20
N GLY A 123 -9.98 -1.41 -11.76
CA GLY A 123 -8.70 -1.46 -11.04
C GLY A 123 -8.40 -2.80 -10.36
N HIS A 124 -9.24 -3.83 -10.55
CA HIS A 124 -8.94 -5.19 -10.15
C HIS A 124 -7.90 -5.83 -11.06
N TYR A 125 -7.14 -6.81 -10.58
CA TYR A 125 -6.26 -7.62 -11.41
C TYR A 125 -7.04 -8.43 -12.46
N THR A 126 -6.44 -8.62 -13.63
CA THR A 126 -6.94 -9.59 -14.62
C THR A 126 -6.85 -11.02 -14.08
N GLU A 127 -7.56 -11.96 -14.70
CA GLU A 127 -7.42 -13.39 -14.38
C GLU A 127 -5.96 -13.84 -14.42
N GLU A 128 -5.24 -13.43 -15.48
CA GLU A 128 -3.82 -13.72 -15.63
C GLU A 128 -2.98 -13.16 -14.48
N THR A 129 -3.24 -11.91 -14.09
CA THR A 129 -2.49 -11.27 -13.00
C THR A 129 -2.82 -11.91 -11.65
N ASN A 130 -4.06 -12.37 -11.43
CA ASN A 130 -4.42 -13.15 -10.25
C ASN A 130 -3.72 -14.51 -10.22
N ARG A 131 -3.54 -15.17 -11.37
CA ARG A 131 -2.75 -16.40 -11.47
C ARG A 131 -1.28 -16.15 -11.09
N ILE A 132 -0.68 -15.10 -11.64
CA ILE A 132 0.69 -14.66 -11.29
C ILE A 132 0.81 -14.37 -9.79
N LEU A 133 -0.19 -13.71 -9.19
CA LEU A 133 -0.23 -13.45 -7.75
C LEU A 133 -0.32 -14.73 -6.92
N ALA A 134 -1.16 -15.68 -7.34
CA ALA A 134 -1.29 -16.97 -6.67
C ALA A 134 0.04 -17.75 -6.70
N ASP A 135 0.72 -17.78 -7.86
CA ASP A 135 2.03 -18.43 -8.00
C ASP A 135 3.09 -17.73 -7.13
N PHE A 136 3.08 -16.40 -7.07
CA PHE A 136 3.96 -15.60 -6.21
C PHE A 136 3.79 -15.96 -4.72
N ILE A 137 2.54 -16.11 -4.26
CA ILE A 137 2.23 -16.51 -2.89
C ILE A 137 2.61 -17.97 -2.64
N GLN A 138 2.31 -18.88 -3.56
CA GLN A 138 2.62 -20.31 -3.42
C GLN A 138 4.13 -20.53 -3.31
N ASN A 139 4.92 -19.86 -4.15
CA ASN A 139 6.38 -19.93 -4.12
C ASN A 139 6.97 -19.54 -2.75
N HIS A 140 6.37 -18.55 -2.09
CA HIS A 140 6.77 -18.17 -0.74
C HIS A 140 6.53 -19.29 0.27
N PHE A 141 5.36 -19.93 0.26
CA PHE A 141 5.07 -21.05 1.16
C PHE A 141 5.91 -22.29 0.86
N ASP A 142 6.30 -22.52 -0.38
CA ASP A 142 7.16 -23.65 -0.75
C ASP A 142 8.60 -23.48 -0.25
N ILE A 143 9.07 -22.23 -0.13
CA ILE A 143 10.35 -21.91 0.50
C ILE A 143 10.29 -22.20 2.01
N LEU A 144 9.19 -21.83 2.68
CA LEU A 144 9.01 -22.02 4.13
C LEU A 144 8.90 -23.50 4.55
N LYS A 145 8.53 -24.40 3.63
CA LYS A 145 8.39 -25.84 3.89
C LYS A 145 9.69 -26.63 3.71
N LYS A 146 10.76 -26.03 3.18
CA LYS A 146 12.06 -26.65 2.96
C LYS A 146 12.99 -26.38 4.14
#